data_AF-A0ABD4U3A3-F1
#
_entry.id   AF-A0ABD4U3A3-F1
#
_cell.length_a   1.000
_cell.length_b   1.000
_cell.length_c   1.000
_cell.angle_alpha   90.00
_cell.angle_beta   90.00
_cell.angle_gamma   90.00
#
_symmetry.space_group_name_H-M   'P 1'
#
loop_
_entity.id
_entity.type
_entity.pdbx_description
1 polymer ?
#
loop_
_entity_poly.entity_id
_entity_poly.type
_entity_poly.pdbx_seq_one_letter_code
_entity_poly.pdbx_strand_id
1 'polypeptide(L)'
;MNYESSKPLTDARFKRLVGVQRTTFEEMLAVLKTAYQRKHAKGGRTPKLSLEDLLMATLQYMREYRTYEQIAADFGIHESNLIRRSQWVESTLIQSGFTISKTHLSAEDTVIVDATEVKINRPKKQLANYSGKKKCHAMKAQAIVTSQGRIVSLDIAVNYCHDMKLFKMSRRNIGQAGKILADSGYQGIMKMYSQAQTPRKSSKLKPLTLEDKTYNHTLSKERIKVENIFAKVKTFKIFSTTYRNRRKRFGLRMNLIAGMINRELGF
;
A
#
# COMPACT_ATOMS: atom_id res chain seq x y z
N MET A 1 11.15 -4.02 19.45
CA MET A 1 10.47 -3.50 20.66
C MET A 1 9.29 -4.40 20.98
N ASN A 2 9.15 -4.88 22.22
CA ASN A 2 8.02 -5.73 22.62
C ASN A 2 6.79 -4.88 23.04
N TYR A 3 5.65 -5.52 23.27
CA TYR A 3 4.42 -4.81 23.61
C TYR A 3 4.50 -4.10 24.97
N GLU A 4 5.07 -4.76 25.99
CA GLU A 4 5.21 -4.17 27.33
C GLU A 4 6.03 -2.87 27.32
N SER A 5 7.19 -2.87 26.66
CA SER A 5 8.02 -1.67 26.49
C SER A 5 7.37 -0.57 25.66
N SER A 6 6.30 -0.88 24.93
CA SER A 6 5.54 0.10 24.14
C SER A 6 4.43 0.82 24.93
N LYS A 7 4.03 0.29 26.09
CA LYS A 7 3.00 0.90 26.96
C LYS A 7 3.33 2.33 27.42
N PRO A 8 4.55 2.66 27.89
CA PRO A 8 4.86 4.02 28.35
C PRO A 8 5.04 5.04 27.22
N LEU A 9 4.96 4.63 25.95
CA LEU A 9 5.11 5.54 24.83
C LEU A 9 3.85 6.37 24.61
N THR A 10 4.04 7.66 24.31
CA THR A 10 2.98 8.51 23.77
C THR A 10 2.48 7.96 22.44
N ASP A 11 1.22 8.22 22.10
CA ASP A 11 0.61 7.67 20.88
C ASP A 11 1.33 8.12 19.60
N ALA A 12 1.86 9.35 19.59
CA ALA A 12 2.69 9.84 18.49
C ALA A 12 3.98 9.02 18.33
N ARG A 13 4.66 8.70 19.44
CA ARG A 13 5.87 7.85 19.41
C ARG A 13 5.54 6.42 19.04
N PHE A 14 4.45 5.86 19.59
CA PHE A 14 3.96 4.54 19.25
C PHE A 14 3.69 4.43 17.74
N LYS A 15 2.90 5.34 17.17
CA LYS A 15 2.59 5.38 15.74
C LYS A 15 3.84 5.51 14.88
N ARG A 16 4.81 6.31 15.29
CA ARG A 16 6.08 6.47 14.56
C ARG A 16 6.87 5.16 14.47
N LEU A 17 6.91 4.39 15.56
CA LEU A 17 7.67 3.14 15.65
C LEU A 17 6.93 1.94 15.05
N VAL A 18 5.63 1.80 15.35
CA VAL A 18 4.83 0.63 14.96
C VAL A 18 4.22 0.80 13.57
N GLY A 19 3.91 2.04 13.18
CA GLY A 19 3.33 2.38 11.88
C GLY A 19 1.81 2.55 11.87
N VAL A 20 1.14 2.31 13.00
CA VAL A 20 -0.31 2.52 13.21
C VAL A 20 -0.57 3.15 14.57
N GLN A 21 -1.72 3.79 14.74
CA GLN A 21 -2.23 4.27 16.02
C GLN A 21 -2.48 3.11 16.98
N ARG A 22 -2.44 3.42 18.28
CA ARG A 22 -2.71 2.44 19.34
C ARG A 22 -4.11 1.86 19.23
N THR A 23 -5.11 2.69 18.91
CA THR A 23 -6.49 2.27 18.64
C THR A 23 -6.58 1.25 17.51
N THR A 24 -5.96 1.52 16.36
CA THR A 24 -5.91 0.57 15.24
C THR A 24 -5.14 -0.71 15.60
N PHE A 25 -4.07 -0.62 16.39
CA PHE A 25 -3.37 -1.79 16.90
C PHE A 25 -4.26 -2.67 17.78
N GLU A 26 -5.05 -2.06 18.67
CA GLU A 26 -6.00 -2.75 19.56
C GLU A 26 -7.12 -3.43 18.76
N GLU A 27 -7.66 -2.77 17.73
CA GLU A 27 -8.63 -3.38 16.79
C GLU A 27 -8.05 -4.61 16.10
N MET A 28 -6.82 -4.50 15.57
CA MET A 28 -6.11 -5.61 14.93
C MET A 28 -5.89 -6.76 15.92
N LEU A 29 -5.51 -6.45 17.15
CA LEU A 29 -5.29 -7.43 18.21
C LEU A 29 -6.59 -8.16 18.59
N ALA A 30 -7.71 -7.45 18.69
CA ALA A 30 -9.02 -8.04 18.98
C ALA A 30 -9.40 -9.09 17.91
N VAL A 31 -9.23 -8.75 16.63
CA VAL A 31 -9.42 -9.69 15.52
C VAL A 31 -8.54 -10.94 15.68
N LEU A 32 -7.25 -10.75 15.99
CA LEU A 32 -6.33 -11.86 16.15
C LEU A 32 -6.69 -12.75 17.34
N LYS A 33 -7.15 -12.17 18.46
CA LYS A 33 -7.61 -12.93 19.64
C LYS A 33 -8.80 -13.81 19.29
N THR A 34 -9.83 -13.26 18.63
CA THR A 34 -11.00 -14.04 18.19
C THR A 34 -10.62 -15.14 17.21
N ALA A 35 -9.78 -14.84 16.21
CA ALA A 35 -9.33 -15.83 15.23
C ALA A 35 -8.46 -16.93 15.86
N TYR A 36 -7.62 -16.57 16.82
CA TYR A 36 -6.77 -17.50 17.55
C TYR A 36 -7.60 -18.46 18.41
N GLN A 37 -8.58 -17.94 19.16
CA GLN A 37 -9.50 -18.74 19.96
C GLN A 37 -10.25 -19.76 19.09
N ARG A 38 -10.80 -19.34 17.94
CA ARG A 38 -11.47 -20.26 17.01
C ARG A 38 -10.55 -21.36 16.50
N LYS A 39 -9.30 -21.01 16.16
CA LYS A 39 -8.32 -21.98 15.66
C LYS A 39 -7.87 -22.99 16.72
N HIS A 40 -7.85 -22.57 17.99
CA HIS A 40 -7.38 -23.37 19.12
C HIS A 40 -8.53 -23.88 20.02
N ALA A 41 -9.77 -23.86 19.52
CA ALA A 41 -10.93 -24.34 20.27
C ALA A 41 -10.82 -25.82 20.68
N LYS A 42 -10.09 -26.62 19.89
CA LYS A 42 -9.80 -28.04 20.17
C LYS A 42 -8.47 -28.26 20.90
N GLY A 43 -7.91 -27.20 21.50
CA GLY A 43 -6.61 -27.23 22.16
C GLY A 43 -5.42 -27.09 21.21
N GLY A 44 -4.24 -27.34 21.75
CA GLY A 44 -2.96 -27.26 21.04
C GLY A 44 -1.87 -26.62 21.88
N ARG A 45 -0.63 -26.63 21.36
CA ARG A 45 0.52 -26.07 22.06
C ARG A 45 0.39 -24.56 22.22
N THR A 46 0.62 -24.09 23.45
CA THR A 46 0.69 -22.65 23.75
C THR A 46 1.89 -22.03 23.03
N PRO A 47 1.70 -20.91 22.30
CA PRO A 47 2.78 -20.24 21.61
C PRO A 47 3.68 -19.54 22.62
N LYS A 48 5.00 -19.63 22.40
CA LYS A 48 6.00 -18.90 23.22
C LYS A 48 5.83 -17.38 23.15
N LEU A 49 5.30 -16.87 22.03
CA LEU A 49 5.09 -15.45 21.79
C LEU A 49 3.61 -15.09 21.94
N SER A 50 3.33 -14.06 22.74
CA SER A 50 1.99 -13.47 22.89
C SER A 50 1.43 -12.99 21.53
N LEU A 51 0.12 -12.76 21.45
CA LEU A 51 -0.48 -12.22 20.22
C LEU A 51 -0.11 -10.75 20.01
N GLU A 52 0.03 -10.02 21.11
CA GLU A 52 0.49 -8.64 21.20
C GLU A 52 1.89 -8.52 20.59
N ASP A 53 2.85 -9.32 21.07
CA ASP A 53 4.22 -9.30 20.56
C ASP A 53 4.33 -9.83 19.14
N LEU A 54 3.48 -10.79 18.76
CA LEU A 54 3.43 -11.27 17.39
C LEU A 54 2.97 -10.17 16.42
N LEU A 55 1.92 -9.44 16.77
CA LEU A 55 1.44 -8.32 15.98
C LEU A 55 2.51 -7.23 15.90
N MET A 56 3.14 -6.92 17.03
CA MET A 56 4.23 -5.96 17.14
C MET A 56 5.41 -6.33 16.21
N ALA A 57 5.89 -7.57 16.27
CA ALA A 57 6.97 -8.07 15.42
C ALA A 57 6.59 -8.04 13.93
N THR A 58 5.34 -8.36 13.60
CA THR A 58 4.84 -8.36 12.21
C THR A 58 4.77 -6.94 11.64
N LEU A 59 4.30 -5.97 12.42
CA LEU A 59 4.25 -4.56 12.04
C LEU A 59 5.65 -3.97 11.94
N GLN A 60 6.55 -4.24 12.90
CA GLN A 60 7.96 -3.84 12.83
C GLN A 60 8.65 -4.38 11.59
N TYR A 61 8.38 -5.64 11.21
CA TYR A 61 8.89 -6.20 9.97
C TYR A 61 8.46 -5.39 8.74
N MET A 62 7.20 -4.99 8.63
CA MET A 62 6.75 -4.20 7.47
C MET A 62 7.24 -2.75 7.53
N ARG A 63 7.30 -2.18 8.74
CA ARG A 63 7.65 -0.79 9.03
C ARG A 63 9.13 -0.51 8.86
N GLU A 64 9.98 -1.31 9.49
CA GLU A 64 11.44 -1.14 9.52
C GLU A 64 12.15 -1.96 8.46
N TYR A 65 11.55 -3.09 8.06
CA TYR A 65 12.07 -4.03 7.06
C TYR A 65 13.40 -4.71 7.38
N ARG A 66 13.74 -4.76 8.68
CA ARG A 66 14.79 -5.63 9.28
C ARG A 66 14.57 -7.10 8.94
N THR A 67 15.63 -7.92 8.99
CA THR A 67 15.53 -9.35 8.69
C THR A 67 14.59 -10.05 9.69
N TYR A 68 13.92 -11.12 9.25
CA TYR A 68 13.12 -11.90 10.19
C TYR A 68 14.03 -12.50 11.26
N GLU A 69 15.24 -12.90 10.90
CA GLU A 69 16.29 -13.32 11.85
C GLU A 69 16.56 -12.29 12.95
N GLN A 70 16.83 -11.03 12.59
CA GLN A 70 17.06 -9.95 13.57
C GLN A 70 15.87 -9.74 14.50
N ILE A 71 14.65 -9.70 13.95
CA ILE A 71 13.45 -9.52 14.77
C ILE A 71 13.22 -10.76 15.64
N ALA A 72 13.39 -11.97 15.10
CA ALA A 72 13.19 -13.21 15.85
C ALA A 72 14.17 -13.33 17.02
N ALA A 73 15.42 -12.87 16.85
CA ALA A 73 16.41 -12.76 17.93
C ALA A 73 15.94 -11.82 19.05
N ASP A 74 15.43 -10.63 18.72
CA ASP A 74 14.89 -9.67 19.71
C ASP A 74 13.75 -10.29 20.57
N PHE A 75 12.98 -11.23 20.00
CA PHE A 75 11.86 -11.90 20.68
C PHE A 75 12.21 -13.30 21.21
N GLY A 76 13.45 -13.77 21.07
CA GLY A 76 13.89 -15.08 21.54
C GLY A 76 13.15 -16.26 20.91
N ILE A 77 12.77 -16.15 19.63
CA ILE A 77 12.09 -17.21 18.87
C ILE A 77 12.86 -17.57 17.59
N HIS A 78 12.57 -18.73 17.02
CA HIS A 78 13.17 -19.13 15.75
C HIS A 78 12.59 -18.35 14.56
N GLU A 79 13.43 -17.99 13.58
CA GLU A 79 13.04 -17.21 12.40
C GLU A 79 11.83 -17.82 11.66
N SER A 80 11.89 -19.13 11.39
CA SER A 80 10.83 -19.85 10.69
C SER A 80 9.48 -19.79 11.42
N ASN A 81 9.50 -19.73 12.76
CA ASN A 81 8.30 -19.57 13.57
C ASN A 81 7.69 -18.18 13.34
N LEU A 82 8.52 -17.13 13.43
CA LEU A 82 8.08 -15.75 13.19
C LEU A 82 7.51 -15.58 11.78
N ILE A 83 8.19 -16.07 10.75
CA ILE A 83 7.70 -16.01 9.35
C ILE A 83 6.31 -16.62 9.25
N ARG A 84 6.14 -17.86 9.74
CA ARG A 84 4.85 -18.58 9.65
C ARG A 84 3.74 -17.85 10.39
N ARG A 85 4.02 -17.33 11.59
CA ARG A 85 3.02 -16.63 12.41
C ARG A 85 2.70 -15.24 11.86
N SER A 86 3.68 -14.49 11.34
CA SER A 86 3.44 -13.22 10.65
C SER A 86 2.58 -13.41 9.40
N GLN A 87 2.80 -14.48 8.64
CA GLN A 87 1.93 -14.80 7.49
C GLN A 87 0.48 -15.10 7.92
N TRP A 88 0.29 -15.75 9.07
CA TRP A 88 -1.04 -15.96 9.65
C TRP A 88 -1.69 -14.64 10.07
N VAL A 89 -0.96 -13.74 10.74
CA VAL A 89 -1.44 -12.39 11.08
C VAL A 89 -1.88 -11.63 9.84
N GLU A 90 -1.00 -11.52 8.84
CA GLU A 90 -1.27 -10.84 7.57
C GLU A 90 -2.56 -11.37 6.91
N SER A 91 -2.72 -12.69 6.81
CA SER A 91 -3.89 -13.30 6.18
C SER A 91 -5.17 -13.10 7.00
N THR A 92 -5.09 -13.22 8.33
CA THR A 92 -6.24 -13.08 9.23
C THR A 92 -6.79 -11.66 9.19
N LEU A 93 -5.91 -10.67 9.22
CA LEU A 93 -6.29 -9.26 9.16
C LEU A 93 -6.97 -8.91 7.84
N ILE A 94 -6.42 -9.36 6.71
CA ILE A 94 -7.05 -9.19 5.39
C ILE A 94 -8.46 -9.80 5.38
N GLN A 95 -8.62 -11.04 5.87
CA GLN A 95 -9.90 -11.74 5.89
C GLN A 95 -10.94 -11.07 6.79
N SER A 96 -10.50 -10.38 7.84
CA SER A 96 -11.37 -9.60 8.74
C SER A 96 -11.72 -8.20 8.24
N GLY A 97 -11.20 -7.79 7.07
CA GLY A 97 -11.51 -6.48 6.48
C GLY A 97 -10.46 -5.40 6.69
N PHE A 98 -9.24 -5.71 7.16
CA PHE A 98 -8.08 -4.81 7.04
C PHE A 98 -7.53 -4.85 5.60
N THR A 99 -8.37 -4.46 4.66
CA THR A 99 -8.07 -4.41 3.23
C THR A 99 -8.85 -3.26 2.61
N ILE A 100 -8.58 -2.94 1.35
CA ILE A 100 -9.33 -1.91 0.64
C ILE A 100 -10.73 -2.46 0.36
N SER A 101 -11.77 -1.79 0.86
CA SER A 101 -13.15 -2.11 0.57
C SER A 101 -13.51 -1.73 -0.87
N LYS A 102 -14.37 -2.53 -1.51
CA LYS A 102 -15.00 -2.13 -2.77
C LYS A 102 -15.95 -0.98 -2.48
N THR A 103 -15.50 0.25 -2.72
CA THR A 103 -16.31 1.45 -2.51
C THR A 103 -16.98 1.82 -3.83
N HIS A 104 -18.29 2.08 -3.78
CA HIS A 104 -19.02 2.64 -4.91
C HIS A 104 -18.63 4.10 -5.08
N LEU A 105 -18.34 4.50 -6.33
CA LEU A 105 -18.06 5.88 -6.68
C LEU A 105 -19.35 6.53 -7.16
N SER A 106 -19.49 7.82 -6.87
CA SER A 106 -20.61 8.65 -7.29
C SER A 106 -20.13 9.77 -8.23
N ALA A 107 -21.07 10.43 -8.91
CA ALA A 107 -20.76 11.56 -9.79
C ALA A 107 -20.21 12.77 -9.04
N GLU A 108 -20.29 12.81 -7.70
CA GLU A 108 -19.72 13.88 -6.87
C GLU A 108 -18.24 13.60 -6.54
N ASP A 109 -17.78 12.36 -6.72
CA ASP A 109 -16.43 11.98 -6.37
C ASP A 109 -15.41 12.47 -7.40
N THR A 110 -14.35 13.10 -6.88
CA THR A 110 -13.10 13.29 -7.62
C THR A 110 -12.12 12.19 -7.24
N VAL A 111 -11.63 11.45 -8.23
CA VAL A 111 -10.66 10.37 -8.05
C VAL A 111 -9.36 10.69 -8.75
N ILE A 112 -8.26 10.23 -8.17
CA ILE A 112 -6.90 10.45 -8.62
C ILE A 112 -6.27 9.09 -8.89
N VAL A 113 -5.75 8.91 -10.10
CA VAL A 113 -5.04 7.70 -10.53
C VAL A 113 -3.56 7.98 -10.56
N ASP A 114 -2.79 7.15 -9.86
CA ASP A 114 -1.33 7.20 -9.93
C ASP A 114 -0.72 5.82 -9.69
N ALA A 115 0.51 5.65 -10.17
CA ALA A 115 1.25 4.40 -10.03
C ALA A 115 2.59 4.63 -9.35
N THR A 116 2.97 3.68 -8.50
CA THR A 116 4.28 3.65 -7.85
C THR A 116 5.04 2.38 -8.20
N GLU A 117 6.35 2.52 -8.37
CA GLU A 117 7.26 1.40 -8.62
C GLU A 117 7.97 1.02 -7.31
N VAL A 118 7.92 -0.26 -6.96
CA VAL A 118 8.69 -0.84 -5.85
C VAL A 118 9.81 -1.69 -6.43
N LYS A 119 11.05 -1.35 -6.07
CA LYS A 119 12.25 -2.06 -6.53
C LYS A 119 12.21 -3.52 -6.04
N ILE A 120 12.63 -4.45 -6.88
CA ILE A 120 12.75 -5.87 -6.54
C ILE A 120 14.15 -6.39 -6.88
N ASN A 121 14.51 -7.52 -6.29
CA ASN A 121 15.70 -8.26 -6.71
C ASN A 121 15.56 -8.75 -8.16
N ARG A 122 16.70 -8.77 -8.88
CA ARG A 122 16.78 -9.22 -10.28
C ARG A 122 16.21 -10.63 -10.41
N PRO A 123 15.15 -10.85 -11.22
CA PRO A 123 14.69 -12.19 -11.53
C PRO A 123 15.75 -12.96 -12.33
N LYS A 124 15.81 -14.28 -12.14
CA LYS A 124 16.62 -15.18 -12.97
C LYS A 124 16.19 -15.13 -14.45
N LYS A 125 14.89 -14.96 -14.73
CA LYS A 125 14.35 -14.72 -16.08
C LYS A 125 14.22 -13.20 -16.31
N GLN A 126 15.12 -12.63 -17.10
CA GLN A 126 15.52 -11.22 -17.03
C GLN A 126 14.50 -10.21 -17.62
N LEU A 127 13.70 -10.61 -18.62
CA LEU A 127 13.02 -9.66 -19.51
C LEU A 127 11.71 -9.05 -18.97
N ALA A 128 11.05 -9.68 -18.00
CA ALA A 128 9.67 -9.30 -17.69
C ALA A 128 9.51 -8.09 -16.76
N ASN A 129 10.57 -7.53 -16.16
CA ASN A 129 10.45 -6.63 -14.98
C ASN A 129 11.28 -5.35 -15.01
N TYR A 130 12.02 -5.08 -16.09
CA TYR A 130 12.98 -3.98 -16.09
C TYR A 130 12.32 -2.64 -16.42
N SER A 131 12.43 -1.66 -15.52
CA SER A 131 12.04 -0.27 -15.74
C SER A 131 13.21 0.47 -16.39
N GLY A 132 13.10 0.78 -17.68
CA GLY A 132 14.13 1.51 -18.41
C GLY A 132 14.40 2.91 -17.82
N LYS A 133 13.34 3.59 -17.36
CA LYS A 133 13.42 4.92 -16.75
C LYS A 133 14.18 4.91 -15.42
N LYS A 134 13.93 3.91 -14.57
CA LYS A 134 14.57 3.78 -13.24
C LYS A 134 15.83 2.91 -13.25
N LYS A 135 16.17 2.31 -14.41
CA LYS A 135 17.28 1.37 -14.60
C LYS A 135 17.32 0.24 -13.57
N CYS A 136 16.15 -0.26 -13.16
CA CYS A 136 16.05 -1.31 -12.14
C CYS A 136 14.88 -2.25 -12.40
N HIS A 137 14.88 -3.42 -11.76
CA HIS A 137 13.71 -4.30 -11.76
C HIS A 137 12.70 -3.79 -10.73
N ALA A 138 11.44 -3.67 -11.14
CA ALA A 138 10.38 -3.20 -10.27
C ALA A 138 9.09 -4.00 -10.46
N MET A 139 8.26 -3.98 -9.41
CA MET A 139 6.83 -4.25 -9.51
C MET A 139 6.10 -2.91 -9.46
N LYS A 140 4.97 -2.83 -10.16
CA LYS A 140 4.17 -1.61 -10.22
C LYS A 140 2.87 -1.79 -9.46
N ALA A 141 2.50 -0.78 -8.69
CA ALA A 141 1.22 -0.73 -8.01
C ALA A 141 0.49 0.56 -8.39
N GLN A 142 -0.71 0.43 -8.95
CA GLN A 142 -1.58 1.54 -9.32
C GLN A 142 -2.69 1.69 -8.29
N ALA A 143 -2.77 2.86 -7.68
CA ALA A 143 -3.84 3.21 -6.76
C ALA A 143 -4.85 4.13 -7.43
N ILE A 144 -6.11 4.00 -7.04
CA ILE A 144 -7.12 5.04 -7.25
C ILE A 144 -7.48 5.56 -5.88
N VAL A 145 -7.36 6.87 -5.70
CA VAL A 145 -7.53 7.56 -4.42
C VAL A 145 -8.52 8.69 -4.59
N THR A 146 -9.46 8.86 -3.67
CA THR A 146 -10.39 9.99 -3.70
C THR A 146 -9.70 11.30 -3.32
N SER A 147 -10.31 12.45 -3.62
CA SER A 147 -9.81 13.76 -3.19
C SER A 147 -9.68 13.89 -1.65
N GLN A 148 -10.45 13.12 -0.89
CA GLN A 148 -10.36 13.04 0.58
C GLN A 148 -9.18 12.18 1.05
N GLY A 149 -8.61 11.34 0.18
CA GLY A 149 -7.45 10.48 0.46
C GLY A 149 -7.79 9.00 0.69
N ARG A 150 -9.04 8.59 0.49
CA ARG A 150 -9.44 7.17 0.60
C ARG A 150 -8.86 6.39 -0.57
N ILE A 151 -8.15 5.31 -0.30
CA ILE A 151 -7.71 4.36 -1.34
C ILE A 151 -8.91 3.50 -1.70
N VAL A 152 -9.41 3.62 -2.92
CA VAL A 152 -10.63 2.93 -3.40
C VAL A 152 -10.31 1.60 -4.05
N SER A 153 -9.14 1.50 -4.69
CA SER A 153 -8.62 0.20 -5.13
C SER A 153 -7.14 0.27 -5.50
N LEU A 154 -6.52 -0.90 -5.57
CA LEU A 154 -5.11 -1.12 -5.81
C LEU A 154 -4.92 -2.28 -6.79
N ASP A 155 -4.21 -2.02 -7.88
CA ASP A 155 -3.86 -3.02 -8.88
C ASP A 155 -2.36 -3.18 -8.97
N ILE A 156 -1.91 -4.41 -9.16
CA ILE A 156 -0.50 -4.75 -9.08
C ILE A 156 -0.09 -5.49 -10.34
N ALA A 157 0.91 -4.94 -11.01
CA ALA A 157 1.60 -5.61 -12.08
C ALA A 157 2.90 -6.22 -11.56
N VAL A 158 2.95 -7.55 -11.61
CA VAL A 158 4.16 -8.31 -11.28
C VAL A 158 5.22 -8.18 -12.37
N ASN A 159 4.84 -7.79 -13.59
CA ASN A 159 5.73 -7.56 -14.72
C ASN A 159 5.74 -6.05 -15.08
N TYR A 160 6.81 -5.61 -15.76
CA TYR A 160 6.89 -4.27 -16.31
C TYR A 160 5.72 -4.05 -17.27
N CYS A 161 4.94 -3.02 -16.98
CA CYS A 161 3.89 -2.54 -17.83
C CYS A 161 3.88 -1.01 -17.76
N HIS A 162 3.54 -0.37 -18.88
CA HIS A 162 3.28 1.05 -18.92
C HIS A 162 2.04 1.37 -18.09
N ASP A 163 1.97 2.56 -17.47
CA ASP A 163 0.88 2.95 -16.56
C ASP A 163 -0.49 2.82 -17.23
N MET A 164 -0.64 3.37 -18.44
CA MET A 164 -1.84 3.19 -19.26
C MET A 164 -2.23 1.73 -19.53
N LYS A 165 -1.26 0.82 -19.67
CA LYS A 165 -1.56 -0.61 -19.90
C LYS A 165 -2.12 -1.23 -18.63
N LEU A 166 -1.53 -0.93 -17.47
CA LEU A 166 -2.05 -1.35 -16.16
C LEU A 166 -3.46 -0.80 -15.93
N PHE A 167 -3.69 0.46 -16.27
CA PHE A 167 -5.00 1.10 -16.20
C PHE A 167 -6.06 0.37 -17.03
N LYS A 168 -5.75 0.08 -18.30
CA LYS A 168 -6.68 -0.63 -19.19
C LYS A 168 -7.00 -2.05 -18.74
N MET A 169 -6.04 -2.73 -18.10
CA MET A 169 -6.24 -4.06 -17.52
C MET A 169 -7.05 -4.00 -16.22
N SER A 170 -6.89 -2.93 -15.45
CA SER A 170 -7.66 -2.64 -14.25
C SER A 170 -9.00 -2.00 -14.62
N ARG A 171 -9.91 -2.79 -15.21
CA ARG A 171 -11.28 -2.37 -15.54
C ARG A 171 -12.12 -2.12 -14.28
N ARG A 172 -11.84 -1.03 -13.57
CA ARG A 172 -12.62 -0.57 -12.42
C ARG A 172 -13.73 0.37 -12.86
N ASN A 173 -14.77 0.45 -12.04
CA ASN A 173 -15.94 1.31 -12.20
C ASN A 173 -15.64 2.81 -11.96
N ILE A 174 -14.47 3.28 -12.43
CA ILE A 174 -14.00 4.66 -12.25
C ILE A 174 -14.86 5.65 -13.05
N GLY A 175 -15.56 5.18 -14.09
CA GLY A 175 -16.44 6.01 -14.91
C GLY A 175 -17.63 6.60 -14.17
N GLN A 176 -17.95 6.11 -12.97
CA GLN A 176 -18.98 6.70 -12.11
C GLN A 176 -18.51 7.98 -11.42
N ALA A 177 -17.19 8.19 -11.28
CA ALA A 177 -16.64 9.41 -10.70
C ALA A 177 -16.90 10.62 -11.60
N GLY A 178 -17.27 11.75 -11.00
CA GLY A 178 -17.49 13.01 -11.73
C GLY A 178 -16.23 13.62 -12.30
N LYS A 179 -15.06 13.37 -11.68
CA LYS A 179 -13.77 13.89 -12.13
C LYS A 179 -12.66 12.87 -11.93
N ILE A 180 -11.85 12.65 -12.96
CA ILE A 180 -10.72 11.70 -12.92
C ILE A 180 -9.42 12.46 -13.18
N LEU A 181 -8.53 12.52 -12.19
CA LEU A 181 -7.24 13.18 -12.32
C LEU A 181 -6.15 12.13 -12.51
N ALA A 182 -5.27 12.33 -13.48
CA ALA A 182 -4.17 11.41 -13.71
C ALA A 182 -2.91 12.13 -14.17
N ASP A 183 -1.78 11.44 -14.07
CA ASP A 183 -0.49 11.94 -14.50
C ASP A 183 -0.31 11.93 -16.02
N SER A 184 0.82 12.45 -16.49
CA SER A 184 1.13 12.53 -17.91
C SER A 184 1.46 11.16 -18.56
N GLY A 185 1.62 10.10 -17.76
CA GLY A 185 1.66 8.70 -18.18
C GLY A 185 0.27 8.14 -18.53
N TYR A 186 -0.80 8.85 -18.17
CA TYR A 186 -2.18 8.46 -18.49
C TYR A 186 -2.82 9.25 -19.64
N GLN A 187 -2.08 9.94 -20.51
CA GLN A 187 -2.64 10.84 -21.54
C GLN A 187 -3.80 10.26 -22.39
N GLY A 188 -3.79 8.96 -22.70
CA GLY A 188 -4.89 8.30 -23.41
C GLY A 188 -6.19 8.10 -22.61
N ILE A 189 -6.23 8.47 -21.33
CA ILE A 189 -7.38 8.28 -20.44
C ILE A 189 -8.56 9.17 -20.84
N MET A 190 -8.29 10.36 -21.37
CA MET A 190 -9.31 11.32 -21.82
C MET A 190 -10.13 10.79 -23.00
N LYS A 191 -9.59 9.82 -23.75
CA LYS A 191 -10.33 9.12 -24.82
C LYS A 191 -11.30 8.06 -24.27
N MET A 192 -11.07 7.57 -23.06
CA MET A 192 -11.90 6.54 -22.41
C MET A 192 -12.93 7.16 -21.47
N TYR A 193 -12.60 8.31 -20.88
CA TYR A 193 -13.44 9.04 -19.93
C TYR A 193 -13.36 10.53 -20.24
N SER A 194 -14.47 11.14 -20.65
CA SER A 194 -14.53 12.56 -21.02
C SER A 194 -14.26 13.48 -19.83
N GLN A 195 -14.57 13.03 -18.61
CA GLN A 195 -14.31 13.74 -17.37
C GLN A 195 -12.86 13.62 -16.86
N ALA A 196 -11.98 12.95 -17.59
CA ALA A 196 -10.60 12.78 -17.17
C ALA A 196 -9.73 13.98 -17.54
N GLN A 197 -8.79 14.30 -16.65
CA GLN A 197 -7.89 15.43 -16.77
C GLN A 197 -6.45 14.96 -16.58
N THR A 198 -5.61 15.31 -17.54
CA THR A 198 -4.15 15.09 -17.47
C THR A 198 -3.42 16.40 -17.76
N PRO A 199 -2.15 16.55 -17.34
CA PRO A 199 -1.38 17.75 -17.60
C PRO A 199 -1.22 17.99 -19.11
N ARG A 200 -1.30 19.25 -19.54
CA ARG A 200 -0.95 19.65 -20.91
C ARG A 200 0.57 19.51 -21.07
N LYS A 201 1.03 18.79 -22.10
CA LYS A 201 2.45 18.57 -22.38
C LYS A 201 3.00 19.65 -23.32
N SER A 202 4.22 20.10 -23.07
CA SER A 202 4.98 20.85 -24.07
C SER A 202 5.39 19.92 -25.21
N SER A 203 5.53 20.49 -26.41
CA SER A 203 6.21 19.89 -27.54
C SER A 203 7.12 20.91 -28.21
N LYS A 204 8.03 20.47 -29.08
CA LYS A 204 8.95 21.37 -29.79
C LYS A 204 8.23 22.50 -30.53
N LEU A 205 7.06 22.21 -31.10
CA LEU A 205 6.26 23.16 -31.89
C LEU A 205 5.17 23.86 -31.08
N LYS A 206 4.89 23.38 -29.86
CA LYS A 206 3.86 23.94 -28.96
C LYS A 206 4.42 24.03 -27.54
N PRO A 207 5.17 25.10 -27.23
CA PRO A 207 5.56 25.43 -25.86
C PRO A 207 4.33 25.68 -24.97
N LEU A 208 4.49 25.52 -23.65
CA LEU A 208 3.39 25.78 -22.71
C LEU A 208 3.14 27.28 -22.58
N THR A 209 1.89 27.68 -22.81
CA THR A 209 1.41 29.02 -22.51
C THR A 209 1.31 29.26 -21.00
N LEU A 210 1.11 30.51 -20.58
CA LEU A 210 0.87 30.81 -19.17
C LEU A 210 -0.39 30.12 -18.65
N GLU A 211 -1.44 30.04 -19.46
CA GLU A 211 -2.68 29.33 -19.13
C GLU A 211 -2.43 27.83 -18.91
N ASP A 212 -1.64 27.19 -19.80
CA ASP A 212 -1.29 25.77 -19.64
C ASP A 212 -0.52 25.51 -18.34
N LYS A 213 0.39 26.41 -17.97
CA LYS A 213 1.16 26.33 -16.72
C LYS A 213 0.24 26.48 -15.51
N THR A 214 -0.69 27.45 -15.54
CA THR A 214 -1.67 27.65 -14.46
C THR A 214 -2.58 26.43 -14.30
N TYR A 215 -3.09 25.89 -15.41
CA TYR A 215 -3.88 24.65 -15.41
C TYR A 215 -3.09 23.47 -14.82
N ASN A 216 -1.86 23.25 -15.30
CA ASN A 216 -1.00 22.17 -14.80
C ASN A 216 -0.69 22.33 -13.31
N HIS A 217 -0.50 23.56 -12.83
CA HIS A 217 -0.25 23.86 -11.42
C HIS A 217 -1.48 23.53 -10.55
N THR A 218 -2.69 23.94 -10.97
CA THR A 218 -3.94 23.58 -10.27
C THR A 218 -4.15 22.07 -10.24
N LEU A 219 -3.96 21.39 -11.38
CA LEU A 219 -4.06 19.93 -11.46
C LEU A 219 -3.04 19.23 -10.55
N SER A 220 -1.81 19.75 -10.47
CA SER A 220 -0.77 19.22 -9.57
C SER A 220 -1.15 19.38 -8.11
N LYS A 221 -1.76 20.52 -7.72
CA LYS A 221 -2.24 20.75 -6.35
C LYS A 221 -3.32 19.76 -5.94
N GLU A 222 -4.27 19.46 -6.83
CA GLU A 222 -5.30 18.46 -6.53
C GLU A 222 -4.70 17.04 -6.45
N ARG A 223 -3.78 16.72 -7.37
CA ARG A 223 -3.15 15.39 -7.42
C ARG A 223 -2.21 15.11 -6.25
N ILE A 224 -1.71 16.12 -5.53
CA ILE A 224 -0.80 15.93 -4.38
C ILE A 224 -1.35 14.96 -3.33
N LYS A 225 -2.68 14.79 -3.25
CA LYS A 225 -3.30 13.85 -2.33
C LYS A 225 -2.84 12.40 -2.58
N VAL A 226 -2.76 11.95 -3.83
CA VAL A 226 -2.29 10.58 -4.14
C VAL A 226 -0.82 10.40 -3.80
N GLU A 227 -0.02 11.44 -4.00
CA GLU A 227 1.41 11.44 -3.67
C GLU A 227 1.61 11.34 -2.16
N ASN A 228 0.82 12.09 -1.37
CA ASN A 228 0.80 11.99 0.08
C ASN A 228 0.40 10.59 0.57
N ILE A 229 -0.57 9.95 -0.09
CA ILE A 229 -0.94 8.56 0.21
C ILE A 229 0.21 7.60 -0.10
N PHE A 230 0.86 7.72 -1.25
CA PHE A 230 2.03 6.89 -1.55
C PHE A 230 3.21 7.17 -0.61
N ALA A 231 3.37 8.40 -0.12
CA ALA A 231 4.34 8.71 0.93
C ALA A 231 4.01 7.95 2.21
N LYS A 232 2.73 7.91 2.63
CA LYS A 232 2.28 7.08 3.77
C LYS A 232 2.58 5.60 3.56
N VAL A 233 2.27 5.04 2.38
CA VAL A 233 2.63 3.65 2.03
C VAL A 233 4.15 3.43 2.16
N LYS A 234 4.96 4.37 1.69
CA LYS A 234 6.43 4.28 1.72
C LYS A 234 7.06 4.49 3.10
N THR A 235 6.29 4.95 4.09
CA THR A 235 6.75 4.89 5.49
C THR A 235 6.92 3.44 5.97
N PHE A 236 6.24 2.48 5.33
CA PHE A 236 6.53 1.06 5.49
C PHE A 236 7.71 0.70 4.58
N LYS A 237 8.88 0.50 5.18
CA LYS A 237 10.14 0.31 4.45
C LYS A 237 10.14 -0.89 3.50
N ILE A 238 9.23 -1.84 3.70
CA ILE A 238 8.98 -2.95 2.77
C ILE A 238 8.66 -2.47 1.33
N PHE A 239 8.10 -1.27 1.16
CA PHE A 239 7.73 -0.71 -0.16
C PHE A 239 8.53 0.54 -0.58
N SER A 240 9.36 1.11 0.30
CA SER A 240 10.30 2.17 -0.09
C SER A 240 11.71 1.66 -0.42
N THR A 241 12.05 0.43 -0.02
CA THR A 241 13.32 -0.22 -0.31
C THR A 241 13.16 -1.37 -1.31
N THR A 242 14.24 -2.14 -1.55
CA THR A 242 14.18 -3.33 -2.43
C THR A 242 13.37 -4.44 -1.75
N TYR A 243 12.22 -4.77 -2.32
CA TYR A 243 11.39 -5.86 -1.86
C TYR A 243 12.10 -7.22 -2.08
N ARG A 244 12.48 -7.85 -0.97
CA ARG A 244 13.26 -9.10 -0.90
C ARG A 244 12.42 -10.36 -0.69
N ASN A 245 11.10 -10.22 -0.55
CA ASN A 245 10.19 -11.33 -0.31
C ASN A 245 9.74 -12.02 -1.61
N ARG A 246 9.15 -13.21 -1.45
CA ARG A 246 8.43 -13.88 -2.55
C ARG A 246 7.30 -12.98 -3.06
N ARG A 247 7.19 -12.87 -4.39
CA ARG A 247 6.26 -11.94 -5.08
C ARG A 247 4.80 -12.28 -4.86
N LYS A 248 4.46 -13.55 -4.60
CA LYS A 248 3.07 -14.02 -4.38
C LYS A 248 2.33 -13.28 -3.26
N ARG A 249 3.04 -12.79 -2.23
CA ARG A 249 2.44 -12.02 -1.11
C ARG A 249 2.58 -10.50 -1.25
N PHE A 250 3.18 -10.00 -2.33
CA PHE A 250 3.37 -8.56 -2.53
C PHE A 250 2.02 -7.83 -2.50
N GLY A 251 1.03 -8.33 -3.26
CA GLY A 251 -0.29 -7.71 -3.30
C GLY A 251 -1.08 -7.83 -2.01
N LEU A 252 -0.96 -8.95 -1.31
CA LEU A 252 -1.56 -9.10 0.01
C LEU A 252 -1.05 -8.04 0.99
N ARG A 253 0.28 -7.82 1.04
CA ARG A 253 0.90 -6.85 1.96
C ARG A 253 0.60 -5.40 1.56
N MET A 254 0.60 -5.11 0.26
CA MET A 254 0.21 -3.79 -0.25
C MET A 254 -1.24 -3.47 0.12
N ASN A 255 -2.16 -4.42 -0.08
CA ASN A 255 -3.56 -4.27 0.29
C ASN A 255 -3.76 -4.15 1.81
N LEU A 256 -3.00 -4.89 2.62
CA LEU A 256 -3.06 -4.80 4.07
C LEU A 256 -2.65 -3.39 4.54
N ILE A 257 -1.50 -2.89 4.06
CA ILE A 257 -1.01 -1.55 4.40
C ILE A 257 -1.97 -0.47 3.89
N ALA A 258 -2.53 -0.62 2.69
CA ALA A 258 -3.53 0.30 2.18
C ALA A 258 -4.82 0.31 3.03
N GLY A 259 -5.28 -0.87 3.47
CA GLY A 259 -6.42 -1.00 4.39
C GLY A 259 -6.13 -0.35 5.75
N MET A 260 -4.93 -0.54 6.30
CA MET A 260 -4.49 0.16 7.51
C MET A 260 -4.49 1.68 7.32
N ILE A 261 -3.98 2.18 6.19
CA ILE A 261 -3.97 3.63 5.90
C ILE A 261 -5.39 4.19 5.78
N ASN A 262 -6.32 3.47 5.17
CA ASN A 262 -7.73 3.88 5.11
C ASN A 262 -8.34 3.99 6.50
N ARG A 263 -8.15 2.97 7.35
CA ARG A 263 -8.62 2.98 8.75
C ARG A 263 -8.05 4.17 9.54
N GLU A 264 -6.75 4.41 9.39
CA GLU A 264 -6.04 5.54 10.00
C GLU A 264 -6.52 6.93 9.53
N LEU A 265 -7.21 6.98 8.39
CA LEU A 265 -7.83 8.17 7.82
C LEU A 265 -9.34 8.24 8.10
N GLY A 266 -9.91 7.23 8.79
CA GLY A 266 -11.33 7.17 9.13
C GLY A 266 -12.24 6.57 8.05
N PHE A 267 -11.72 5.73 7.16
CA PHE A 267 -12.46 5.12 6.03
C PHE A 267 -12.66 3.61 6.11
#